data_AF-A0A5C2H960-F1
#
_entry.id   AF-A0A5C2H960-F1
#
_cell.length_a   1.000
_cell.length_b   1.000
_cell.length_c   1.000
_cell.angle_alpha   90.00
_cell.angle_beta   90.00
_cell.angle_gamma   90.00
#
_symmetry.space_group_name_H-M   'P 1'
#
loop_
_entity.id
_entity.type
_entity.pdbx_description
1 polymer ?
#
loop_
_entity_poly.entity_id
_entity_poly.type
_entity_poly.pdbx_seq_one_letter_code
_entity_poly.pdbx_strand_id
1 'polypeptide(L)'
;MNKVLLKSILIISVITIGIVASSNFTLTSEKLSKIEKKYGSSAKIRVELWDSMMESSKNEKILNKLKNVNDFFNKIKYKSDLSHWKKKDYWATPFEFMGTGAGDCEDYAIAKYFSLRELGVPDEKLRITYVTYKRTNSKYEQAHMVLTYYHKPGATPVVLDNINKTLKLATKRPDLKPVYSFNATGLWQAKNRGSVKVGSNNLRSWKDLMSRF
;
A
#
# COMPACT_ATOMS: atom_id res chain seq x y z
N MET A 1 -81.78 10.38 -8.09
CA MET A 1 -80.64 9.86 -8.87
C MET A 1 -79.38 10.63 -8.47
N ASN A 2 -78.67 10.22 -7.42
CA ASN A 2 -77.41 10.87 -7.01
C ASN A 2 -76.26 9.89 -7.22
N LYS A 3 -75.39 10.18 -8.20
CA LYS A 3 -74.17 9.40 -8.47
C LYS A 3 -73.09 9.82 -7.47
N VAL A 4 -72.66 8.89 -6.62
CA VAL A 4 -71.49 9.06 -5.75
C VAL A 4 -70.24 8.70 -6.55
N LEU A 5 -69.37 9.68 -6.81
CA LEU A 5 -68.03 9.43 -7.39
C LEU A 5 -67.07 9.03 -6.26
N LEU A 6 -66.69 7.75 -6.22
CA LEU A 6 -65.54 7.29 -5.43
C LEU A 6 -64.25 7.71 -6.15
N LYS A 7 -63.48 8.62 -5.54
CA LYS A 7 -62.10 8.91 -5.95
C LYS A 7 -61.17 7.96 -5.20
N SER A 8 -60.65 6.95 -5.89
CA SER A 8 -59.61 6.08 -5.36
C SER A 8 -58.29 6.85 -5.29
N ILE A 9 -57.80 7.08 -4.07
CA ILE A 9 -56.46 7.66 -3.81
C ILE A 9 -55.47 6.49 -3.75
N LEU A 10 -54.60 6.41 -4.74
CA LEU A 10 -53.51 5.43 -4.80
C LEU A 10 -52.34 5.97 -3.97
N ILE A 11 -52.13 5.43 -2.76
CA ILE A 11 -50.97 5.75 -1.91
C ILE A 11 -49.79 4.92 -2.40
N ILE A 12 -48.87 5.54 -3.13
CA ILE A 12 -47.60 4.93 -3.54
C ILE A 12 -46.62 5.12 -2.40
N SER A 13 -46.46 4.09 -1.56
CA SER A 13 -45.40 4.02 -0.55
C SER A 13 -44.07 3.81 -1.25
N VAL A 14 -43.26 4.87 -1.37
CA VAL A 14 -41.87 4.77 -1.83
C VAL A 14 -41.06 4.14 -0.71
N ILE A 15 -40.79 2.85 -0.83
CA ILE A 15 -39.85 2.13 0.03
C ILE A 15 -38.44 2.54 -0.41
N THR A 16 -37.86 3.53 0.25
CA THR A 16 -36.43 3.82 0.13
C THR A 16 -35.66 2.72 0.83
N ILE A 17 -35.21 1.73 0.06
CA ILE A 17 -34.20 0.77 0.52
C ILE A 17 -32.90 1.55 0.67
N GLY A 18 -32.58 1.95 1.89
CA GLY A 18 -31.25 2.46 2.23
C GLY A 18 -30.26 1.33 2.04
N ILE A 19 -29.49 1.35 0.95
CA ILE A 19 -28.35 0.46 0.77
C ILE A 19 -27.31 0.92 1.80
N VAL A 20 -27.27 0.26 2.95
CA VAL A 20 -26.13 0.36 3.86
C VAL A 20 -24.99 -0.36 3.15
N ALA A 21 -24.14 0.42 2.47
CA ALA A 21 -22.90 -0.10 1.91
C ALA A 21 -22.04 -0.60 3.07
N SER A 22 -21.99 -1.92 3.25
CA SER A 22 -21.11 -2.56 4.23
C SER A 22 -19.66 -2.44 3.75
N SER A 23 -18.93 -1.53 4.39
CA SER A 23 -17.49 -1.36 4.29
C SER A 23 -16.78 -2.61 4.82
N ASN A 24 -16.42 -3.54 3.93
CA ASN A 24 -15.71 -4.78 4.32
C ASN A 24 -14.25 -4.58 4.78
N PHE A 25 -13.81 -3.35 5.08
CA PHE A 25 -12.59 -3.14 5.84
C PHE A 25 -13.00 -2.60 7.21
N THR A 26 -12.96 -3.46 8.22
CA THR A 26 -13.19 -3.05 9.60
C THR A 26 -12.22 -3.85 10.44
N LEU A 27 -11.05 -3.27 10.69
CA LEU A 27 -10.15 -3.76 11.73
C LEU A 27 -10.97 -4.06 13.00
N THR A 28 -11.00 -5.33 13.40
CA THR A 28 -11.84 -5.73 14.53
C THR A 28 -11.39 -5.03 15.80
N SER A 29 -12.34 -4.74 16.69
CA SER A 29 -12.03 -4.15 18.00
C SER A 29 -11.01 -4.99 18.78
N GLU A 30 -11.03 -6.31 18.60
CA GLU A 30 -10.02 -7.21 19.17
C GLU A 30 -8.61 -6.95 18.61
N LYS A 31 -8.47 -6.80 17.28
CA LYS A 31 -7.18 -6.53 16.64
C LYS A 31 -6.64 -5.15 17.03
N LEU A 32 -7.50 -4.14 17.10
CA LEU A 32 -7.12 -2.80 17.58
C LEU A 32 -6.69 -2.84 19.05
N SER A 33 -7.40 -3.57 19.90
CA SER A 33 -7.02 -3.77 21.30
C SER A 33 -5.67 -4.47 21.45
N LYS A 34 -5.38 -5.48 20.62
CA LYS A 34 -4.06 -6.16 20.58
C LYS A 34 -2.94 -5.19 20.18
N ILE A 35 -3.19 -4.33 19.19
CA ILE A 35 -2.23 -3.31 18.75
C ILE A 35 -1.99 -2.27 19.84
N GLU A 36 -3.06 -1.76 20.46
CA GLU A 36 -2.98 -0.82 21.58
C GLU A 36 -2.20 -1.39 22.75
N LYS A 37 -2.48 -2.65 23.14
CA LYS A 37 -1.75 -3.33 24.21
C LYS A 37 -0.27 -3.50 23.89
N LYS A 38 0.09 -3.78 22.63
CA LYS A 38 1.47 -4.05 22.22
C LYS A 38 2.29 -2.78 21.97
N TYR A 39 1.67 -1.73 21.41
CA TYR A 39 2.37 -0.57 20.87
C TYR A 39 1.85 0.79 21.40
N GLY A 40 0.83 0.78 22.25
CA GLY A 40 0.21 1.96 22.86
C GLY A 40 -0.88 2.62 22.00
N SER A 41 -1.60 3.57 22.59
CA SER A 41 -2.77 4.21 21.98
C SER A 41 -2.43 4.98 20.70
N SER A 42 -1.24 5.58 20.60
CA SER A 42 -0.78 6.24 19.36
C SER A 42 -0.70 5.28 18.18
N ALA A 43 -0.38 4.01 18.42
CA ALA A 43 -0.35 2.99 17.38
C ALA A 43 -1.75 2.61 16.90
N LYS A 44 -2.68 2.44 17.84
CA LYS A 44 -4.09 2.21 17.53
C LYS A 44 -4.65 3.33 16.65
N ILE A 45 -4.43 4.59 17.03
CA ILE A 45 -4.88 5.76 16.25
C ILE A 45 -4.31 5.71 14.81
N ARG A 46 -3.01 5.42 14.66
CA ARG A 46 -2.42 5.31 13.32
C ARG A 46 -3.04 4.20 12.48
N VAL A 47 -3.39 3.08 13.11
CA VAL A 47 -4.03 1.94 12.44
C VAL A 47 -5.50 2.21 12.10
N GLU A 48 -6.24 2.92 12.95
CA GLU A 48 -7.60 3.40 12.64
C GLU A 48 -7.62 4.41 11.48
N LEU A 49 -6.63 5.31 11.44
CA LEU A 49 -6.45 6.23 10.31
C LEU A 49 -6.09 5.49 9.02
N TRP A 50 -5.33 4.40 9.13
CA TRP A 50 -5.03 3.54 7.99
C TRP A 50 -6.30 2.86 7.47
N ASP A 51 -7.07 2.25 8.36
CA ASP A 51 -8.38 1.62 8.07
C ASP A 51 -9.31 2.59 7.33
N SER A 52 -9.43 3.82 7.85
CA SER A 52 -10.24 4.88 7.23
C SER A 52 -9.75 5.28 5.83
N MET A 53 -8.44 5.36 5.62
CA MET A 53 -7.85 5.64 4.30
C MET A 53 -8.11 4.50 3.31
N MET A 54 -8.04 3.25 3.79
CA MET A 54 -8.34 2.07 2.99
C MET A 54 -9.80 2.07 2.53
N GLU A 55 -10.74 2.30 3.44
CA GLU A 55 -12.16 2.31 3.11
C GLU A 55 -12.51 3.42 2.11
N SER A 56 -12.05 4.65 2.37
CA SER A 56 -12.26 5.78 1.45
C SER A 56 -11.62 5.59 0.08
N SER A 57 -10.60 4.73 -0.05
CA SER A 57 -9.91 4.45 -1.32
C SER A 57 -10.49 3.28 -2.11
N LYS A 58 -11.45 2.52 -1.56
CA LYS A 58 -11.91 1.24 -2.13
C LYS A 58 -12.46 1.36 -3.56
N ASN A 59 -13.28 2.38 -3.80
CA ASN A 59 -13.96 2.61 -5.08
C ASN A 59 -13.26 3.68 -5.94
N GLU A 60 -12.07 4.12 -5.51
CA GLU A 60 -11.31 5.13 -6.23
C GLU A 60 -10.70 4.60 -7.54
N LYS A 61 -10.42 5.51 -8.46
CA LYS A 61 -9.63 5.18 -9.65
C LYS A 61 -8.22 4.79 -9.25
N ILE A 62 -7.57 3.95 -10.08
CA ILE A 62 -6.25 3.40 -9.76
C ILE A 62 -5.21 4.45 -9.35
N LEU A 63 -5.13 5.59 -10.05
CA LEU A 63 -4.18 6.65 -9.69
C LEU A 63 -4.44 7.27 -8.32
N ASN A 64 -5.72 7.42 -7.94
CA ASN A 64 -6.11 7.89 -6.62
C ASN A 64 -5.78 6.85 -5.55
N LYS A 65 -6.03 5.56 -5.79
CA LYS A 65 -5.59 4.47 -4.89
C LYS A 65 -4.07 4.53 -4.64
N LEU A 66 -3.26 4.62 -5.70
CA LEU A 66 -1.81 4.74 -5.60
C LEU A 66 -1.40 5.97 -4.79
N LYS A 67 -2.03 7.11 -5.05
CA LYS A 67 -1.72 8.38 -4.39
C LYS A 67 -2.09 8.34 -2.91
N ASN A 68 -3.30 7.93 -2.57
CA ASN A 68 -3.79 7.86 -1.19
C ASN A 68 -2.90 6.96 -0.34
N VAL A 69 -2.58 5.75 -0.83
CA VAL A 69 -1.69 4.82 -0.15
C VAL A 69 -0.29 5.39 -0.01
N ASN A 70 0.27 5.96 -1.08
CA ASN A 70 1.61 6.54 -1.05
C ASN A 70 1.72 7.70 -0.06
N ASP A 71 0.77 8.62 -0.10
CA ASP A 71 0.75 9.82 0.75
C ASP A 71 0.49 9.47 2.21
N PHE A 72 -0.34 8.45 2.48
CA PHE A 72 -0.60 7.97 3.83
C PHE A 72 0.68 7.49 4.51
N PHE A 73 1.37 6.51 3.92
CA PHE A 73 2.58 5.96 4.54
C PHE A 73 3.74 6.96 4.57
N ASN A 74 3.80 7.89 3.61
CA ASN A 74 4.84 8.93 3.57
C ASN A 74 4.73 9.99 4.69
N LYS A 75 3.71 9.89 5.56
CA LYS A 75 3.60 10.66 6.82
C LYS A 75 4.31 9.99 8.00
N ILE A 76 4.59 8.69 7.91
CA ILE A 76 5.31 7.95 8.95
C ILE A 76 6.77 8.45 9.00
N LYS A 77 7.41 8.29 10.16
CA LYS A 77 8.80 8.73 10.36
C LYS A 77 9.77 7.74 9.70
N TYR A 78 10.74 8.26 8.95
CA TYR A 78 11.84 7.42 8.48
C TYR A 78 12.81 7.13 9.64
N LYS A 79 13.23 5.87 9.78
CA LYS A 79 14.22 5.44 10.76
C LYS A 79 14.88 4.12 10.29
N SER A 80 16.20 4.13 10.13
CA SER A 80 16.96 2.93 9.75
C SER A 80 16.77 1.77 10.73
N ASP A 81 16.80 0.55 10.22
CA ASP A 81 16.71 -0.67 11.02
C ASP A 81 17.70 -0.74 12.17
N LEU A 82 18.95 -0.33 11.94
CA LEU A 82 19.98 -0.37 12.98
C LEU A 82 19.59 0.52 14.17
N SER A 83 19.03 1.69 13.88
CA SER A 83 18.57 2.62 14.92
C SER A 83 17.24 2.21 15.53
N HIS A 84 16.40 1.48 14.78
CA HIS A 84 15.04 1.12 15.16
C HIS A 84 14.98 -0.26 15.82
N TRP A 85 15.28 -1.31 15.07
CA TRP A 85 15.19 -2.72 15.46
C TRP A 85 16.48 -3.28 16.03
N LYS A 86 17.58 -2.52 16.02
CA LYS A 86 18.93 -2.99 16.38
C LYS A 86 19.41 -4.16 15.51
N LYS A 87 18.89 -4.22 14.27
CA LYS A 87 19.23 -5.21 13.25
C LYS A 87 19.79 -4.50 12.02
N LYS A 88 20.53 -5.24 11.19
CA LYS A 88 21.07 -4.69 9.94
C LYS A 88 20.02 -4.55 8.85
N ASP A 89 19.06 -5.47 8.82
CA ASP A 89 17.98 -5.59 7.82
C ASP A 89 16.83 -6.34 8.51
N TYR A 90 15.67 -5.70 8.63
CA TYR A 90 14.46 -6.19 9.28
C TYR A 90 13.23 -5.62 8.61
N TRP A 91 12.60 -6.43 7.75
CA TRP A 91 11.41 -6.01 7.02
C TRP A 91 10.18 -6.08 7.93
N ALA A 92 9.64 -4.95 8.34
CA ALA A 92 8.47 -4.90 9.19
C ALA A 92 7.20 -5.28 8.40
N THR A 93 6.30 -6.02 9.06
CA THR A 93 4.92 -6.15 8.58
C THR A 93 4.23 -4.78 8.62
N PRO A 94 3.16 -4.55 7.83
CA PRO A 94 2.42 -3.29 7.89
C PRO A 94 1.96 -2.93 9.31
N PHE A 95 1.55 -3.91 10.12
CA PHE A 95 1.13 -3.68 11.50
C PHE A 95 2.29 -3.37 12.45
N GLU A 96 3.49 -3.91 12.24
CA GLU A 96 4.68 -3.52 13.02
C GLU A 96 5.17 -2.13 12.64
N PHE A 97 5.19 -1.80 11.35
CA PHE A 97 5.57 -0.48 10.85
C PHE A 97 4.62 0.59 11.40
N MET A 98 3.31 0.34 11.33
CA MET A 98 2.30 1.22 11.91
C MET A 98 2.33 1.20 13.44
N GLY A 99 2.60 0.04 14.04
CA GLY A 99 2.70 -0.16 15.48
C GLY A 99 3.80 0.69 16.11
N THR A 100 5.00 0.62 15.55
CA THR A 100 6.16 1.38 16.05
C THR A 100 6.19 2.83 15.55
N GLY A 101 5.52 3.13 14.43
CA GLY A 101 5.42 4.49 13.89
C GLY A 101 6.71 4.99 13.23
N ALA A 102 7.63 4.09 12.90
CA ALA A 102 8.84 4.39 12.16
C ALA A 102 9.34 3.16 11.38
N GLY A 103 10.12 3.39 10.34
CA GLY A 103 10.69 2.33 9.49
C GLY A 103 11.55 2.91 8.39
N ASP A 104 12.22 2.07 7.61
CA ASP A 104 13.04 2.48 6.46
C ASP A 104 12.44 2.01 5.13
N CYS A 105 13.19 2.10 4.03
CA CYS A 105 12.62 2.18 2.69
C CYS A 105 11.75 0.98 2.29
N GLU A 106 12.14 -0.23 2.71
CA GLU A 106 11.43 -1.47 2.51
C GLU A 106 10.08 -1.47 3.22
N ASP A 107 10.01 -0.97 4.47
CA ASP A 107 8.80 -0.96 5.28
C ASP A 107 7.70 -0.14 4.59
N TYR A 108 8.08 1.00 3.99
CA TYR A 108 7.17 1.81 3.19
C TYR A 108 6.72 1.06 1.94
N ALA A 109 7.65 0.43 1.20
CA ALA A 109 7.31 -0.28 -0.03
C ALA A 109 6.39 -1.49 0.24
N ILE A 110 6.66 -2.24 1.31
CA ILE A 110 5.89 -3.39 1.79
C ILE A 110 4.49 -2.95 2.23
N ALA A 111 4.38 -1.93 3.08
CA ALA A 111 3.09 -1.48 3.58
C ALA A 111 2.20 -0.92 2.46
N LYS A 112 2.79 -0.17 1.52
CA LYS A 112 2.10 0.27 0.30
C LYS A 112 1.68 -0.92 -0.57
N TYR A 113 2.52 -1.93 -0.71
CA TYR A 113 2.23 -3.13 -1.51
C TYR A 113 1.02 -3.87 -0.96
N PHE A 114 1.03 -4.24 0.33
CA PHE A 114 -0.09 -4.97 0.95
C PHE A 114 -1.38 -4.14 0.94
N SER A 115 -1.30 -2.83 1.19
CA SER A 115 -2.47 -1.96 1.10
C SER A 115 -3.06 -1.93 -0.31
N LEU A 116 -2.25 -1.83 -1.35
CA LEU A 116 -2.77 -1.84 -2.73
C LEU A 116 -3.31 -3.21 -3.14
N ARG A 117 -2.70 -4.30 -2.66
CA ARG A 117 -3.24 -5.65 -2.86
C ARG A 117 -4.62 -5.79 -2.24
N GLU A 118 -4.79 -5.30 -1.02
CA GLU A 118 -6.07 -5.30 -0.30
C GLU A 118 -7.13 -4.41 -1.00
N LEU A 119 -6.70 -3.28 -1.58
CA LEU A 119 -7.56 -2.43 -2.43
C LEU A 119 -7.88 -3.04 -3.82
N GLY A 120 -7.52 -4.31 -4.04
CA GLY A 120 -7.84 -5.07 -5.25
C GLY A 120 -6.89 -4.81 -6.44
N VAL A 121 -5.74 -4.16 -6.24
CA VAL A 121 -4.75 -4.00 -7.32
C VAL A 121 -4.04 -5.33 -7.56
N PRO A 122 -4.07 -5.91 -8.79
CA PRO A 122 -3.48 -7.23 -9.06
C PRO A 122 -1.98 -7.34 -8.73
N ASP A 123 -1.56 -8.51 -8.24
CA ASP A 123 -0.17 -8.80 -7.82
C ASP A 123 0.83 -8.56 -8.95
N GLU A 124 0.48 -9.02 -10.15
CA GLU A 124 1.27 -8.87 -11.38
C GLU A 124 1.54 -7.41 -11.78
N LYS A 125 0.73 -6.47 -11.29
CA LYS A 125 0.89 -5.03 -11.54
C LYS A 125 1.76 -4.34 -10.49
N LEU A 126 2.11 -5.00 -9.40
CA LEU A 126 2.88 -4.42 -8.31
C LEU A 126 4.21 -5.14 -8.16
N ARG A 127 5.30 -4.40 -8.03
CA ARG A 127 6.60 -4.97 -7.68
C ARG A 127 7.34 -4.07 -6.71
N ILE A 128 7.72 -4.62 -5.56
CA ILE A 128 8.71 -4.03 -4.68
C ILE A 128 10.06 -4.12 -5.41
N THR A 129 10.73 -2.99 -5.58
CA THR A 129 11.90 -2.85 -6.44
C THR A 129 13.07 -2.36 -5.62
N TYR A 130 14.11 -3.18 -5.55
CA TYR A 130 15.41 -2.78 -5.05
C TYR A 130 16.13 -1.98 -6.13
N VAL A 131 16.58 -0.79 -5.74
CA VAL A 131 17.23 0.16 -6.64
C VAL A 131 18.51 0.68 -6.00
N THR A 132 19.44 1.08 -6.83
CA THR A 132 20.54 1.95 -6.45
C THR A 132 20.06 3.39 -6.61
N TYR A 133 20.01 4.14 -5.51
CA TYR A 133 19.64 5.55 -5.46
C TYR A 133 20.88 6.44 -5.50
N LYS A 134 20.90 7.37 -6.47
CA LYS A 134 21.91 8.42 -6.60
C LYS A 134 21.33 9.75 -6.14
N ARG A 135 21.66 10.13 -4.90
CA ARG A 135 21.26 11.43 -4.35
C ARG A 135 21.86 12.58 -5.16
N THR A 136 21.06 13.62 -5.40
CA THR A 136 21.52 14.87 -6.04
C THR A 136 22.76 15.41 -5.31
N ASN A 137 23.78 15.79 -6.09
CA ASN A 137 25.06 16.30 -5.60
C ASN A 137 25.87 15.33 -4.71
N SER A 138 25.55 14.03 -4.71
CA SER A 138 26.35 12.99 -4.07
C SER A 138 27.14 12.20 -5.10
N LYS A 139 28.40 11.87 -4.76
CA LYS A 139 29.19 10.87 -5.50
C LYS A 139 28.87 9.44 -5.07
N TYR A 140 28.21 9.28 -3.93
CA TYR A 140 27.87 7.97 -3.36
C TYR A 140 26.47 7.54 -3.78
N GLU A 141 26.38 6.27 -4.14
CA GLU A 141 25.14 5.55 -4.40
C GLU A 141 24.72 4.78 -3.15
N GLN A 142 23.41 4.68 -2.92
CA GLN A 142 22.83 4.03 -1.75
C GLN A 142 21.83 2.96 -2.18
N ALA A 143 21.76 1.86 -1.43
CA ALA A 143 20.67 0.92 -1.56
C ALA A 143 19.35 1.62 -1.17
N HIS A 144 18.30 1.38 -1.94
CA HIS A 144 16.97 1.90 -1.66
C HIS A 144 15.90 0.94 -2.16
N MET A 145 14.70 1.03 -1.58
CA MET A 145 13.56 0.22 -1.98
C MET A 145 12.34 1.09 -2.24
N VAL A 146 11.66 0.80 -3.35
CA VAL A 146 10.44 1.50 -3.78
C VAL A 146 9.38 0.51 -4.19
N LEU A 147 8.11 0.93 -4.23
CA LEU A 147 7.07 0.16 -4.89
C LEU A 147 6.87 0.69 -6.31
N THR A 148 6.72 -0.22 -7.27
CA THR A 148 6.42 0.12 -8.67
C THR A 148 5.09 -0.47 -9.09
N TYR A 149 4.31 0.32 -9.84
CA TYR A 149 3.04 -0.08 -10.44
C TYR A 149 3.13 -0.09 -11.97
N TYR A 150 2.76 -1.22 -12.58
CA TYR A 150 2.68 -1.40 -14.03
C TYR A 150 1.22 -1.41 -14.47
N HIS A 151 0.81 -0.45 -15.30
CA HIS A 151 -0.56 -0.44 -15.83
C HIS A 151 -0.87 -1.68 -16.68
N LYS A 152 0.13 -2.12 -17.46
CA LYS A 152 0.15 -3.35 -18.26
C LYS A 152 1.57 -3.92 -18.30
N PRO A 153 1.74 -5.22 -18.64
CA PRO A 153 3.06 -5.81 -18.82
C PRO A 153 3.94 -4.99 -19.77
N GLY A 154 5.21 -4.79 -19.41
CA GLY A 154 6.20 -4.05 -20.20
C GLY A 154 6.04 -2.52 -20.21
N ALA A 155 4.99 -1.95 -19.60
CA ALA A 155 4.85 -0.50 -19.49
C ALA A 155 5.93 0.12 -18.59
N THR A 156 6.24 1.40 -18.81
CA THR A 156 6.99 2.19 -17.83
C THR A 156 6.19 2.27 -16.53
N PRO A 157 6.75 1.85 -15.39
CA PRO A 157 6.00 1.84 -14.15
C PRO A 157 5.89 3.24 -13.53
N VAL A 158 4.86 3.42 -12.71
CA VAL A 158 4.77 4.51 -11.73
C VAL A 158 5.53 4.08 -10.46
N VAL A 159 6.35 4.97 -9.94
CA VAL A 159 7.15 4.78 -8.72
C VAL A 159 6.44 5.41 -7.53
N LEU A 160 6.27 4.63 -6.47
CA LEU A 160 5.79 5.02 -5.16
C LEU A 160 6.97 4.94 -4.19
N ASP A 161 7.46 6.09 -3.75
CA ASP A 161 8.72 6.24 -3.02
C ASP A 161 8.50 7.07 -1.73
N ASN A 162 9.34 6.87 -0.72
CA ASN A 162 9.36 7.63 0.54
C ASN A 162 10.36 8.80 0.51
N ILE A 163 11.34 8.79 -0.40
CA ILE A 163 12.24 9.92 -0.63
C ILE A 163 11.56 10.96 -1.53
N ASN A 164 11.24 10.60 -2.78
CA ASN A 164 10.40 11.43 -3.63
C ASN A 164 8.93 11.02 -3.43
N LYS A 165 8.22 11.80 -2.63
CA LYS A 165 6.84 11.48 -2.23
C LYS A 165 5.83 11.65 -3.35
N THR A 166 6.19 12.25 -4.48
CA THR A 166 5.29 12.44 -5.63
C THR A 166 5.32 11.21 -6.53
N LEU A 167 4.14 10.73 -6.96
CA LEU A 167 4.04 9.69 -7.98
C LEU A 167 4.70 10.16 -9.27
N LYS A 168 5.70 9.41 -9.75
CA LYS A 168 6.40 9.70 -11.00
C LYS A 168 6.58 8.43 -11.82
N LEU A 169 6.57 8.57 -13.14
CA LEU A 169 7.05 7.50 -14.02
C LEU A 169 8.53 7.22 -13.74
N ALA A 170 8.96 5.96 -13.87
CA ALA A 170 10.36 5.57 -13.67
C ALA A 170 11.32 6.35 -14.61
N THR A 171 10.89 6.69 -15.82
CA THR A 171 11.66 7.55 -16.75
C THR A 171 11.88 8.97 -16.25
N LYS A 172 11.12 9.42 -15.25
CA LYS A 172 11.27 10.71 -14.56
C LYS A 172 12.01 10.57 -13.22
N ARG A 173 12.62 9.40 -12.97
CA ARG A 173 13.45 9.08 -11.80
C ARG A 173 14.82 8.54 -12.22
N PRO A 174 15.62 9.33 -12.97
CA PRO A 174 16.97 8.91 -13.40
C PRO A 174 17.94 8.71 -12.22
N ASP A 175 17.56 9.18 -11.03
CA ASP A 175 18.23 8.95 -9.77
C ASP A 175 18.09 7.51 -9.26
N LEU A 176 17.16 6.71 -9.79
CA LEU A 176 16.95 5.32 -9.39
C LEU A 176 17.37 4.35 -10.51
N LYS A 177 18.34 3.49 -10.21
CA LYS A 177 18.76 2.40 -11.10
C LYS A 177 18.23 1.06 -10.56
N PRO A 178 17.30 0.39 -11.26
CA PRO A 178 16.77 -0.88 -10.76
C PRO A 178 17.82 -1.99 -10.80
N VAL A 179 17.85 -2.82 -9.75
CA VAL A 179 18.72 -4.01 -9.67
C VAL A 179 17.89 -5.28 -9.79
N TYR A 180 16.86 -5.41 -8.94
CA TYR A 180 15.88 -6.48 -9.00
C TYR A 180 14.53 -6.00 -8.45
N SER A 181 13.47 -6.74 -8.75
CA SER A 181 12.14 -6.48 -8.20
C SER A 181 11.43 -7.80 -7.91
N PHE A 182 10.48 -7.77 -6.99
CA PHE A 182 9.73 -8.95 -6.56
C PHE A 182 8.33 -8.55 -6.13
N ASN A 183 7.47 -9.56 -6.03
CA ASN A 183 6.15 -9.46 -5.40
C ASN A 183 5.89 -10.77 -4.63
N ALA A 184 4.65 -11.08 -4.27
CA ALA A 184 4.37 -12.32 -3.54
C ALA A 184 4.76 -13.58 -4.32
N THR A 185 4.67 -13.55 -5.66
CA THR A 185 4.76 -14.74 -6.50
C THR A 185 6.07 -14.86 -7.29
N GLY A 186 6.76 -13.76 -7.58
CA GLY A 186 7.89 -13.76 -8.50
C GLY A 186 9.06 -12.87 -8.10
N LEU A 187 10.20 -13.17 -8.71
CA LEU A 187 11.43 -12.40 -8.66
C LEU A 187 11.89 -12.09 -10.09
N TRP A 188 12.30 -10.84 -10.33
CA TRP A 188 12.77 -10.33 -11.62
C TRP A 188 14.10 -9.61 -11.46
N GLN A 189 15.05 -9.87 -12.36
CA GLN A 189 16.31 -9.14 -12.44
C GLN A 189 16.20 -8.02 -13.47
N ALA A 190 16.76 -6.85 -13.17
CA ALA A 190 16.83 -5.74 -14.12
C ALA A 190 17.78 -6.06 -15.29
N LYS A 191 17.47 -5.55 -16.47
CA LYS A 191 18.31 -5.61 -17.68
C LYS A 191 18.40 -4.23 -18.30
N ASN A 192 19.29 -4.04 -19.27
CA ASN A 192 19.44 -2.77 -20.00
C ASN A 192 18.12 -2.24 -20.59
N ARG A 193 17.21 -3.16 -20.95
CA ARG A 193 15.82 -2.85 -21.33
C ARG A 193 14.86 -3.75 -20.58
N GLY A 194 14.16 -3.19 -19.60
CA GLY A 194 13.12 -3.91 -18.84
C GLY A 194 13.68 -4.86 -17.77
N SER A 195 12.99 -5.98 -17.58
CA SER A 195 13.29 -6.96 -16.52
C SER A 195 12.94 -8.36 -16.98
N VAL A 196 13.67 -9.36 -16.51
CA VAL A 196 13.42 -10.79 -16.81
C VAL A 196 13.03 -11.53 -15.54
N LYS A 197 11.99 -12.36 -15.59
CA LYS A 197 11.59 -13.20 -14.46
C LYS A 197 12.64 -14.30 -14.27
N VAL A 198 13.21 -14.39 -13.08
CA VAL A 198 14.27 -15.36 -12.75
C VAL A 198 13.79 -16.49 -11.85
N GLY A 199 12.56 -16.38 -11.32
CA GLY A 199 11.93 -17.46 -10.55
C GLY A 199 10.81 -16.97 -9.65
N SER A 200 10.44 -17.82 -8.69
CA SER A 200 9.54 -17.47 -7.58
C SER A 200 10.27 -16.62 -6.55
N ASN A 201 9.52 -15.81 -5.77
CA ASN A 201 10.12 -15.03 -4.70
C ASN A 201 10.58 -15.96 -3.55
N ASN A 202 11.89 -16.11 -3.40
CA ASN A 202 12.53 -16.92 -2.36
C ASN A 202 13.38 -16.10 -1.39
N LEU A 203 13.21 -14.78 -1.35
CA LEU A 203 13.98 -13.90 -0.49
C LEU A 203 13.76 -14.26 0.99
N ARG A 204 14.85 -14.44 1.74
CA ARG A 204 14.79 -14.81 3.16
C ARG A 204 14.02 -13.77 3.99
N SER A 205 14.29 -12.49 3.78
CA SER A 205 13.60 -11.39 4.49
C SER A 205 12.10 -11.37 4.17
N TRP A 206 11.70 -11.71 2.93
CA TRP A 206 10.30 -11.88 2.58
C TRP A 206 9.64 -13.06 3.29
N LYS A 207 10.30 -14.23 3.33
CA LYS A 207 9.80 -15.42 4.05
C LYS A 207 9.64 -15.16 5.55
N ASP A 208 10.62 -14.50 6.15
CA ASP A 208 10.57 -14.08 7.57
C ASP A 208 9.46 -13.06 7.85
N LEU A 209 9.22 -12.13 6.91
CA LEU A 209 8.09 -11.22 7.00
C LEU A 209 6.76 -11.97 6.94
N MET A 210 6.61 -12.90 5.99
CA MET A 210 5.36 -13.64 5.81
C MET A 210 5.03 -14.58 6.97
N SER A 211 6.01 -15.04 7.74
CA SER A 211 5.77 -15.89 8.92
C SER A 211 5.22 -15.13 10.14
N ARG A 212 5.13 -13.79 10.07
CA ARG A 212 4.69 -12.91 11.17
C ARG A 212 3.33 -12.26 10.93
N PHE A 213 2.62 -12.65 9.87
CA PHE A 213 1.23 -12.25 9.60
C PHE A 213 0.23 -13.05 10.43
#